data_AF-A0A838HME9-F1
#
_entry.id   AF-A0A838HME9-F1
#
_cell.length_a   1.000
_cell.length_b   1.000
_cell.length_c   1.000
_cell.angle_alpha   90.00
_cell.angle_beta   90.00
_cell.angle_gamma   90.00
#
_symmetry.space_group_name_H-M   'P 1'
#
loop_
_entity.id
_entity.type
_entity.pdbx_description
1 polymer ?
#
loop_
_entity_poly.entity_id
_entity_poly.type
_entity_poly.pdbx_seq_one_letter_code
_entity_poly.pdbx_strand_id
1 'polypeptide(L)'
;MLNWLRRRRLSDETRRKLLLAAARAEEAVIETHVTHALNLLRTLAGEVDPERGIEIYVELLGLGEPLAGAVSTRVLARLEHGEAAPTARGGRRFENIFGEGRVR
;
A
#
# COMPACT_ATOMS: atom_id res chain seq x y z
N MET A 1 9.88 -21.33 -5.95
CA MET A 1 8.55 -21.49 -6.61
C MET A 1 8.54 -21.28 -8.14
N LEU A 2 9.67 -21.04 -8.83
CA LEU A 2 9.71 -20.82 -10.29
C LEU A 2 10.74 -21.70 -11.02
N ASN A 3 10.75 -23.00 -10.76
CA ASN A 3 11.74 -23.93 -11.33
C ASN A 3 11.45 -24.34 -12.78
N TRP A 4 10.28 -23.99 -13.34
CA TRP A 4 9.88 -24.34 -14.71
C TRP A 4 10.46 -23.38 -15.77
N LEU A 5 10.80 -22.14 -15.40
CA LEU A 5 11.48 -21.17 -16.26
C LEU A 5 12.93 -21.58 -16.59
N ARG A 6 13.53 -22.47 -15.80
CA ARG A 6 14.90 -22.97 -16.03
C ARG A 6 15.05 -23.81 -17.30
N ARG A 7 13.95 -24.33 -17.87
CA ARG A 7 13.99 -25.22 -19.06
C ARG A 7 14.11 -24.49 -20.40
N ARG A 8 14.06 -23.16 -20.45
CA ARG A 8 14.24 -22.40 -21.70
C ARG A 8 15.02 -21.12 -21.39
N ARG A 9 16.26 -21.02 -21.90
CA ARG A 9 17.04 -19.76 -21.81
C ARG A 9 16.24 -18.68 -22.53
N LEU A 10 15.74 -17.70 -21.79
CA LEU A 10 15.14 -16.50 -22.35
C LEU A 10 16.22 -15.77 -23.16
N SER A 11 15.86 -15.21 -24.31
CA SER A 11 16.71 -14.22 -25.00
C SER A 11 16.96 -13.03 -24.06
N ASP A 12 18.09 -12.34 -24.22
CA ASP A 12 18.42 -11.16 -23.40
C ASP A 12 17.34 -10.06 -23.48
N GLU A 13 16.72 -9.87 -24.65
CA GLU A 13 15.63 -8.92 -24.83
C GLU A 13 14.39 -9.28 -23.99
N THR A 14 13.93 -10.53 -24.07
CA THR A 14 12.80 -11.02 -23.25
C THR A 14 13.11 -10.94 -21.75
N ARG A 15 14.35 -11.26 -21.35
CA ARG A 15 14.80 -11.10 -19.96
C ARG A 15 14.70 -9.64 -19.51
N ARG A 16 15.16 -8.70 -20.33
CA ARG A 16 15.07 -7.26 -20.05
C ARG A 16 13.63 -6.78 -19.92
N LYS A 17 12.75 -7.17 -20.84
CA LYS A 17 11.31 -6.84 -20.80
C LYS A 17 10.65 -7.36 -19.52
N LEU A 18 10.97 -8.60 -19.11
CA LEU A 18 10.46 -9.19 -17.88
C LEU A 18 10.92 -8.42 -16.64
N LEU A 19 12.20 -8.04 -16.56
CA LEU A 19 12.73 -7.26 -15.44
C LEU A 19 12.05 -5.89 -15.32
N LEU A 20 11.82 -5.21 -16.45
CA LEU A 20 11.10 -3.93 -16.46
C LEU A 20 9.63 -4.09 -16.03
N ALA A 21 8.97 -5.16 -16.46
CA ALA A 21 7.60 -5.46 -16.04
C ALA A 21 7.54 -5.77 -14.53
N ALA A 22 8.49 -6.55 -14.01
CA ALA A 22 8.59 -6.85 -12.59
C ALA A 22 8.82 -5.58 -11.76
N ALA A 23 9.77 -4.73 -12.16
CA ALA A 23 10.04 -3.46 -11.46
C ALA A 23 8.81 -2.53 -11.44
N ARG A 24 8.07 -2.44 -12.55
CA ARG A 24 6.81 -1.68 -12.60
C ARG A 24 5.75 -2.26 -11.68
N ALA A 25 5.65 -3.58 -11.59
CA ALA A 25 4.69 -4.24 -10.70
C ALA A 25 5.05 -4.01 -9.23
N GLU A 26 6.34 -4.09 -8.88
CA GLU A 26 6.84 -3.78 -7.54
C GLU A 26 6.49 -2.34 -7.14
N GLU A 27 6.74 -1.36 -8.01
CA GLU A 27 6.39 0.04 -7.73
C GLU A 27 4.87 0.21 -7.56
N ALA A 28 4.06 -0.42 -8.41
CA ALA A 28 2.60 -0.33 -8.31
C ALA A 28 2.05 -0.90 -7.00
N VAL A 29 2.67 -1.99 -6.50
CA VAL A 29 2.32 -2.57 -5.19
C VAL A 29 2.66 -1.58 -4.07
N ILE A 30 3.86 -1.02 -4.08
CA ILE A 30 4.27 -0.02 -3.08
C ILE A 30 3.32 1.17 -3.09
N GLU A 31 3.04 1.73 -4.27
CA GLU A 31 2.15 2.88 -4.43
C GLU A 31 0.73 2.64 -3.93
N THR A 32 0.22 1.43 -4.12
CA THR A 32 -1.07 1.01 -3.57
C THR A 32 -1.05 1.05 -2.05
N HIS A 33 0.00 0.50 -1.42
CA HIS A 33 0.11 0.52 0.03
C HIS A 33 0.29 1.94 0.59
N VAL A 34 1.08 2.79 -0.05
CA VAL A 34 1.24 4.20 0.37
C VAL A 34 -0.09 4.94 0.32
N THR A 35 -0.86 4.74 -0.76
CA THR A 35 -2.19 5.36 -0.90
C THR A 35 -3.14 4.91 0.21
N HIS A 36 -3.16 3.61 0.52
CA HIS A 36 -4.00 3.06 1.59
C HIS A 36 -3.54 3.52 2.99
N ALA A 37 -2.23 3.57 3.24
CA ALA A 37 -1.69 4.07 4.51
C ALA A 37 -2.08 5.54 4.73
N LEU A 38 -1.92 6.41 3.72
CA LEU A 38 -2.35 7.81 3.82
C LEU A 38 -3.87 7.95 4.06
N ASN A 39 -4.67 7.07 3.45
CA ASN A 39 -6.11 7.04 3.71
C ASN A 39 -6.43 6.62 5.16
N LEU A 40 -5.70 5.65 5.71
CA LEU A 40 -5.83 5.25 7.10
C LEU A 40 -5.43 6.41 8.03
N LEU A 41 -4.28 7.04 7.80
CA LEU A 41 -3.81 8.17 8.62
C LEU A 41 -4.81 9.32 8.65
N ARG A 42 -5.45 9.63 7.50
CA ARG A 42 -6.53 10.62 7.46
C ARG A 42 -7.76 10.18 8.25
N THR A 43 -8.09 8.90 8.24
CA THR A 43 -9.23 8.35 9.00
C THR A 43 -8.96 8.41 10.51
N LEU A 44 -7.71 8.27 10.92
CA LEU A 44 -7.26 8.34 12.31
C LEU A 44 -6.77 9.73 12.73
N ALA A 45 -7.00 10.76 11.90
CA ALA A 45 -6.46 12.09 12.15
C ALA A 45 -6.95 12.65 13.49
N GLY A 46 -6.01 12.98 14.38
CA GLY A 46 -6.30 13.48 15.73
C GLY A 46 -6.42 12.39 16.81
N GLU A 47 -6.48 11.11 16.43
CA GLU A 47 -6.55 9.98 17.37
C GLU A 47 -5.16 9.38 17.65
N VAL A 48 -4.29 9.35 16.64
CA VAL A 48 -2.90 8.88 16.74
C VAL A 48 -1.96 9.79 15.97
N ASP A 49 -0.69 9.83 16.36
CA ASP A 49 0.34 10.47 15.57
C ASP A 49 0.61 9.69 14.26
N PRO A 50 1.11 10.34 13.20
CA PRO A 50 1.31 9.71 11.90
C PRO A 50 2.27 8.51 11.93
N GLU A 51 3.33 8.57 12.74
CA GLU A 51 4.33 7.49 12.84
C GLU A 51 3.68 6.23 13.41
N ARG A 52 2.92 6.38 14.50
CA ARG A 52 2.16 5.28 15.09
C ARG A 52 1.11 4.72 14.14
N GLY A 53 0.43 5.56 13.36
CA GLY A 53 -0.52 5.11 12.35
C GLY A 53 0.11 4.29 11.22
N ILE A 54 1.37 4.60 10.85
CA ILE A 54 2.14 3.80 9.87
C ILE A 54 2.49 2.44 10.47
N GLU A 55 2.94 2.38 11.72
CA GLU A 55 3.21 1.13 12.42
C GLU A 55 1.97 0.22 12.46
N ILE A 56 0.82 0.79 12.85
CA ILE A 56 -0.46 0.06 12.88
C ILE A 56 -0.79 -0.51 11.50
N TYR A 57 -0.58 0.25 10.42
CA TYR A 57 -0.84 -0.22 9.06
C TYR A 57 0.06 -1.40 8.67
N VAL A 58 1.35 -1.29 8.96
CA VAL A 58 2.35 -2.33 8.66
C VAL A 58 2.04 -3.61 9.44
N GLU A 59 1.75 -3.48 10.74
CA GLU A 59 1.41 -4.60 11.62
C GLU A 59 0.10 -5.28 11.19
N LEU A 60 -0.95 -4.50 10.95
CA LEU A 60 -2.29 -5.01 10.58
C LEU A 60 -2.25 -5.82 9.28
N LEU A 61 -1.45 -5.40 8.31
CA LEU A 61 -1.33 -6.08 7.01
C LEU A 61 -0.16 -7.06 6.94
N GLY A 62 0.65 -7.18 8.00
CA GLY A 62 1.80 -8.07 8.06
C GLY A 62 2.82 -7.83 6.94
N LEU A 63 3.14 -6.57 6.65
CA LEU A 63 4.06 -6.24 5.56
C LEU A 63 5.49 -6.70 5.92
N GLY A 64 6.11 -7.45 5.01
CA GLY A 64 7.50 -7.89 5.17
C GLY A 64 8.51 -6.73 5.04
N GLU A 65 9.68 -6.90 5.64
CA GLU A 65 10.63 -5.82 5.92
C GLU A 65 11.13 -4.98 4.71
N PRO A 66 11.28 -5.50 3.49
CA PRO A 66 11.59 -4.63 2.35
C PRO A 66 10.42 -3.71 1.94
N LEU A 67 9.19 -4.23 2.03
CA LEU A 67 7.99 -3.50 1.62
C LEU A 67 7.56 -2.49 2.70
N ALA A 68 7.62 -2.89 3.97
CA ALA A 68 7.29 -2.02 5.10
C ALA A 68 8.15 -0.74 5.07
N GLY A 69 9.48 -0.87 5.01
CA GLY A 69 10.38 0.28 4.96
C GLY A 69 10.15 1.19 3.73
N ALA A 70 9.90 0.60 2.56
CA ALA A 70 9.61 1.35 1.33
C ALA A 70 8.29 2.13 1.40
N VAL A 71 7.25 1.57 2.04
CA VAL A 71 5.96 2.23 2.26
C VAL A 71 6.10 3.33 3.30
N SER A 72 6.66 3.05 4.47
CA SER A 72 6.84 4.04 5.55
C SER A 72 7.60 5.28 5.07
N THR A 73 8.72 5.08 4.37
CA THR A 73 9.53 6.18 3.83
C THR A 73 8.74 7.06 2.86
N ARG A 74 8.00 6.46 1.92
CA ARG A 74 7.20 7.22 0.95
C ARG A 74 6.00 7.90 1.58
N VAL A 75 5.36 7.30 2.59
CA VAL A 75 4.27 7.94 3.33
C VAL A 75 4.77 9.19 4.04
N LEU A 76 5.88 9.09 4.79
CA LEU A 76 6.47 10.23 5.49
C LEU A 76 6.85 11.36 4.53
N ALA A 77 7.48 11.02 3.39
CA ALA A 77 7.80 12.01 2.35
C ALA A 77 6.55 12.73 1.79
N ARG A 78 5.44 12.01 1.57
CA ARG A 78 4.18 12.62 1.10
C ARG A 78 3.53 13.52 2.14
N LEU A 79 3.62 13.16 3.42
CA LEU A 79 3.12 13.98 4.51
C LEU A 79 3.91 15.30 4.62
N GLU A 80 5.23 15.25 4.47
CA GLU A 80 6.09 16.46 4.45
C GLU A 80 5.69 17.41 3.30
N HIS A 81 5.39 16.87 2.12
CA HIS A 81 4.97 17.66 0.96
C HIS A 81 3.51 18.16 1.02
N GLY A 82 2.76 17.85 2.08
CA GLY A 82 1.37 18.29 2.22
C GLY A 82 0.40 17.63 1.24
N GLU A 83 0.77 16.47 0.67
CA GLU A 83 -0.14 15.73 -0.20
C GLU A 83 -1.33 15.18 0.61
N ALA A 84 -2.48 15.84 0.50
CA ALA A 84 -3.75 15.23 0.83
C ALA A 84 -3.98 14.08 -0.17
N ALA A 85 -4.00 12.83 0.31
CA ALA A 85 -4.16 11.65 -0.52
C ALA A 85 -5.28 11.82 -1.57
N PRO A 86 -5.15 11.25 -2.78
CA PRO A 86 -6.12 11.42 -3.85
C PRO A 86 -7.53 11.11 -3.33
N THR A 87 -8.46 12.05 -3.53
CA THR A 87 -9.84 11.94 -3.08
C THR A 87 -10.43 10.64 -3.64
N ALA A 88 -10.66 9.67 -2.75
CA ALA A 88 -11.30 8.43 -3.12
C ALA A 88 -12.72 8.73 -3.62
N ARG A 89 -12.93 8.61 -4.93
CA ARG A 89 -14.27 8.37 -5.49
C ARG A 89 -14.79 7.05 -4.91
N GLY A 90 -15.44 7.10 -3.74
CA GLY A 90 -15.94 5.87 -3.12
C GLY A 90 -16.37 5.90 -1.65
N GLY A 91 -16.44 7.07 -0.99
CA GLY A 91 -16.75 7.18 0.44
C GLY A 91 -18.14 6.75 0.92
N ARG A 92 -19.02 6.22 0.05
CA ARG A 92 -20.39 5.78 0.43
C ARG A 92 -20.53 4.29 0.72
N ARG A 93 -19.46 3.49 0.68
CA ARG A 93 -19.57 2.01 0.77
C ARG A 93 -19.51 1.45 2.19
N PHE A 94 -19.01 2.19 3.17
CA PHE A 94 -18.73 1.66 4.52
C PHE A 94 -19.59 2.29 5.64
N GLU A 95 -20.46 3.26 5.35
CA GLU A 95 -21.40 3.82 6.35
C GLU A 95 -22.44 2.79 6.84
N ASN A 96 -22.69 1.73 6.08
CA ASN A 96 -23.79 0.79 6.36
C ASN A 96 -23.38 -0.51 7.08
N ILE A 97 -22.13 -0.67 7.51
CA ILE A 97 -21.67 -1.93 8.15
C ILE A 97 -21.74 -1.92 9.68
N PHE A 98 -21.82 -0.75 10.32
CA PHE A 98 -21.82 -0.64 11.79
C PHE A 98 -23.04 0.09 12.38
N GLY A 99 -24.05 0.39 11.55
CA GLY A 99 -25.23 1.15 11.95
C GLY A 99 -26.51 0.35 11.89
N GLU A 100 -26.67 -0.70 12.71
CA GLU A 100 -27.98 -1.15 13.22
C GLU A 100 -27.80 -2.28 14.24
N GLY A 101 -27.67 -1.89 15.50
CA GLY A 101 -27.57 -2.79 16.64
C GLY A 101 -27.97 -2.11 17.95
N ARG A 102 -28.96 -1.21 17.90
CA ARG A 102 -29.68 -0.75 19.08
C ARG A 102 -31.18 -0.83 18.82
N VAL A 103 -31.77 -1.94 19.23
CA VAL A 103 -33.20 -2.00 19.56
C VAL A 103 -33.35 -2.74 20.88
N ARG A 104 -33.52 -1.91 21.92
CA ARG A 104 -34.26 -2.12 23.18
C ARG A 104 -33.74 -3.12 24.19
#